data_AF-A0A6J2X2W9-F1
#
_entry.id   AF-A0A6J2X2W9-F1
#
_cell.length_a   1.000
_cell.length_b   1.000
_cell.length_c   1.000
_cell.angle_alpha   90.00
_cell.angle_beta   90.00
_cell.angle_gamma   90.00
#
_symmetry.space_group_name_H-M   'P 1'
#
loop_
_entity.id
_entity.type
_entity.pdbx_description
1 polymer ?
#
loop_
_entity_poly.entity_id
_entity_poly.type
_entity_poly.pdbx_seq_one_letter_code
_entity_poly.pdbx_strand_id
1 'polypeptide(L)'
;MPNVGGARASKRRVLASVVHSQLLYVAPAWHKVPYNCKLMQRLRRIQRIMSIRVCSTYKTVSGEAIGVVMAEMAPIDLLIQERYDRYHGMDNNLARTKLLQQWQEKWNNGIYGRWTNRLIPDIQLWLNRQY
;
A
#
# COMPACT_ATOMS: atom_id res chain seq x y z
N MET A 1 16.69 -11.20 -3.71
CA MET A 1 17.04 -10.39 -4.90
C MET A 1 17.98 -9.26 -4.50
N PRO A 2 19.17 -9.19 -5.11
CA PRO A 2 20.08 -8.05 -4.98
C PRO A 2 19.42 -6.76 -5.48
N ASN A 3 19.71 -5.63 -4.82
CA ASN A 3 19.16 -4.33 -5.25
C ASN A 3 19.83 -3.84 -6.54
N VAL A 4 21.13 -4.08 -6.70
CA VAL A 4 21.96 -3.74 -7.86
C VAL A 4 22.20 -4.99 -8.70
N GLY A 5 22.13 -4.88 -10.03
CA GLY A 5 22.32 -6.01 -10.96
C GLY A 5 21.21 -7.08 -10.96
N GLY A 6 20.14 -6.86 -10.19
CA GLY A 6 19.01 -7.79 -10.08
C GLY A 6 17.84 -7.48 -11.02
N ALA A 7 16.71 -8.19 -10.81
CA ALA A 7 15.49 -7.99 -11.59
C ALA A 7 14.96 -6.53 -11.53
N ARG A 8 14.44 -6.03 -12.66
CA ARG A 8 13.79 -4.69 -12.76
C ARG A 8 12.59 -4.57 -11.81
N ALA A 9 12.24 -3.34 -11.46
CA ALA A 9 11.13 -3.02 -10.56
C ALA A 9 9.79 -3.66 -11.00
N SER A 10 9.54 -3.75 -12.31
CA SER A 10 8.35 -4.41 -12.88
C SER A 10 8.22 -5.87 -12.45
N LYS A 11 9.29 -6.67 -12.57
CA LYS A 11 9.30 -8.08 -12.14
C LYS A 11 9.09 -8.21 -10.63
N ARG A 12 9.65 -7.29 -9.83
CA ARG A 12 9.48 -7.29 -8.37
C ARG A 12 8.06 -6.90 -7.98
N ARG A 13 7.41 -6.01 -8.73
CA ARG A 13 6.01 -5.61 -8.53
C ARG A 13 5.07 -6.79 -8.74
N VAL A 14 5.32 -7.63 -9.75
CA VAL A 14 4.55 -8.87 -9.97
C VAL A 14 4.68 -9.82 -8.78
N LEU A 15 5.88 -10.01 -8.23
CA LEU A 15 6.04 -10.83 -7.03
C LEU A 15 5.32 -10.23 -5.82
N ALA A 16 5.40 -8.91 -5.65
CA ALA A 16 4.68 -8.22 -4.59
C ALA A 16 3.15 -8.30 -4.75
N SER A 17 2.63 -8.29 -5.98
CA SER A 17 1.19 -8.45 -6.22
C SER A 17 0.71 -9.86 -5.89
N VAL A 18 1.53 -10.90 -6.15
CA VAL A 18 1.23 -12.28 -5.74
C VAL A 18 1.11 -12.38 -4.22
N VAL A 19 2.09 -11.84 -3.49
CA VAL A 19 2.07 -11.85 -2.01
C VAL A 19 0.88 -11.06 -1.46
N HIS A 20 0.57 -9.88 -2.03
CA HIS A 20 -0.63 -9.14 -1.65
C HIS A 20 -1.92 -9.91 -1.94
N SER A 21 -2.01 -10.61 -3.08
CA SER A 21 -3.19 -11.38 -3.43
C SER A 21 -3.40 -12.54 -2.45
N GLN A 22 -2.34 -13.26 -2.10
CA GLN A 22 -2.39 -14.33 -1.10
C GLN A 22 -2.79 -13.80 0.28
N LEU A 23 -2.19 -12.68 0.69
CA LEU A 23 -2.46 -12.06 1.98
C LEU A 23 -3.90 -11.54 2.05
N LEU A 24 -4.41 -10.93 0.98
CA LEU A 24 -5.76 -10.37 0.95
C LEU A 24 -6.85 -11.37 0.56
N TYR A 25 -6.50 -12.59 0.15
CA TYR A 25 -7.45 -13.59 -0.33
C TYR A 25 -8.58 -13.84 0.68
N VAL A 26 -8.23 -14.00 1.96
CA VAL A 26 -9.19 -14.29 3.03
C VAL A 26 -9.55 -13.04 3.83
N ALA A 27 -9.16 -11.84 3.38
CA ALA A 27 -9.33 -10.59 4.12
C ALA A 27 -10.76 -10.34 4.63
N PRO A 28 -11.85 -10.63 3.88
CA PRO A 28 -13.21 -10.44 4.38
C PRO A 28 -13.51 -11.23 5.66
N ALA A 29 -12.97 -12.46 5.78
CA ALA A 29 -13.20 -13.32 6.94
C ALA A 29 -12.50 -12.82 8.20
N TRP A 30 -11.33 -12.18 8.05
CA TRP A 30 -10.55 -11.65 9.16
C TRP A 30 -10.49 -10.11 9.18
N HIS A 31 -11.46 -9.43 8.58
CA HIS A 31 -11.46 -7.97 8.48
C HIS A 31 -11.45 -7.24 9.84
N LYS A 32 -11.78 -7.94 10.94
CA LYS A 32 -11.72 -7.46 12.33
C LYS A 32 -10.30 -7.38 12.89
N VAL A 33 -9.28 -7.84 12.16
CA VAL A 33 -7.87 -7.76 12.58
C VAL A 33 -7.31 -6.35 12.81
N PRO A 34 -7.80 -5.25 12.23
CA PRO A 34 -7.38 -3.90 12.59
C PRO A 34 -7.51 -3.58 14.09
N TYR A 35 -8.40 -4.27 14.81
CA TYR A 35 -8.52 -4.14 16.27
C TYR A 35 -7.31 -4.76 17.02
N ASN A 36 -6.59 -5.68 16.39
CA ASN A 36 -5.40 -6.32 16.94
C ASN A 36 -4.11 -5.63 16.49
N CYS A 37 -3.62 -4.68 17.30
CA CYS A 37 -2.42 -3.89 17.02
C CYS A 37 -1.17 -4.72 16.65
N LYS A 38 -0.95 -5.87 17.31
CA LYS A 38 0.22 -6.74 17.07
C LYS A 38 0.20 -7.36 15.67
N LEU A 39 -0.96 -7.87 15.26
CA LEU A 39 -1.10 -8.49 13.94
C LEU A 39 -0.97 -7.42 12.85
N MET A 40 -1.56 -6.24 13.07
CA MET A 40 -1.46 -5.14 12.14
C MET A 40 -0.02 -4.64 11.95
N GLN A 41 0.76 -4.54 13.03
CA GLN A 41 2.18 -4.20 12.95
C GLN A 41 2.98 -5.23 12.12
N ARG A 42 2.68 -6.53 12.25
CA ARG A 42 3.32 -7.57 11.43
C ARG A 42 2.97 -7.41 9.95
N LEU A 43 1.71 -7.15 9.62
CA LEU A 43 1.26 -6.92 8.24
C LEU A 43 1.94 -5.69 7.63
N ARG A 44 2.00 -4.58 8.37
CA ARG A 44 2.72 -3.37 7.93
C ARG A 44 4.22 -3.62 7.73
N ARG A 45 4.83 -4.48 8.55
CA ARG A 45 6.25 -4.89 8.37
C ARG A 45 6.45 -5.68 7.10
N ILE A 46 5.55 -6.63 6.79
CA ILE A 46 5.60 -7.41 5.53
C ILE A 46 5.43 -6.48 4.34
N GLN A 47 4.44 -5.58 4.38
CA GLN A 47 4.22 -4.58 3.34
C GLN A 47 5.45 -3.70 3.13
N ARG A 48 6.06 -3.19 4.22
CA ARG A 48 7.30 -2.41 4.17
C ARG A 48 8.44 -3.18 3.48
N ILE A 49 8.65 -4.45 3.82
CA ILE A 49 9.70 -5.26 3.22
C ILE A 49 9.47 -5.41 1.72
N MET A 50 8.23 -5.70 1.30
CA MET A 50 7.87 -5.78 -0.12
C MET A 50 8.15 -4.47 -0.84
N SER A 51 7.68 -3.34 -0.29
CA SER A 51 7.84 -2.03 -0.93
C SER A 51 9.32 -1.63 -1.04
N ILE A 52 10.15 -1.90 -0.03
CA ILE A 52 11.61 -1.67 -0.10
C ILE A 52 12.22 -2.49 -1.25
N ARG A 53 11.81 -3.75 -1.42
CA ARG A 53 12.33 -4.63 -2.48
C ARG A 53 11.89 -4.17 -3.87
N VAL A 54 10.63 -3.78 -4.03
CA VAL A 54 10.09 -3.27 -5.30
C VAL A 54 10.84 -2.02 -5.74
N CYS A 55 11.09 -1.10 -4.80
CA CYS A 55 11.66 0.22 -5.09
C CYS A 55 13.19 0.26 -5.00
N SER A 56 13.84 -0.82 -4.55
CA SER A 56 15.28 -0.85 -4.25
C SER A 56 15.73 0.25 -3.26
N THR A 57 14.84 0.77 -2.43
CA THR A 57 15.14 1.91 -1.55
C THR A 57 16.03 1.54 -0.37
N TYR A 58 16.63 2.54 0.26
CA TYR A 58 17.34 2.37 1.52
C TYR A 58 16.39 1.91 2.65
N LYS A 59 16.94 1.19 3.63
CA LYS A 59 16.18 0.67 4.79
C LYS A 59 15.64 1.77 5.71
N THR A 60 16.17 2.99 5.63
CA THR A 60 15.83 4.14 6.47
C THR A 60 14.59 4.91 6.01
N VAL A 61 14.15 4.74 4.77
CA VAL A 61 12.98 5.47 4.24
C VAL A 61 11.72 5.08 5.02
N SER A 62 10.85 6.04 5.35
CA SER A 62 9.62 5.76 6.11
C SER A 62 8.65 4.89 5.31
N GLY A 63 7.90 4.01 6.00
CA GLY A 63 7.02 3.04 5.32
C GLY A 63 5.89 3.72 4.55
N GLU A 64 5.36 4.80 5.14
CA GLU A 64 4.31 5.62 4.55
C GLU A 64 4.78 6.29 3.26
N ALA A 65 5.99 6.85 3.25
CA ALA A 65 6.55 7.45 2.05
C ALA A 65 6.80 6.42 0.93
N ILE A 66 7.31 5.22 1.25
CA ILE A 66 7.59 4.21 0.22
C ILE A 66 6.29 3.73 -0.46
N GLY A 67 5.22 3.52 0.33
CA GLY A 67 3.93 3.06 -0.17
C GLY A 67 3.30 4.03 -1.18
N VAL A 68 3.33 5.32 -0.84
CA VAL A 68 2.77 6.40 -1.69
C VAL A 68 3.66 6.70 -2.90
N VAL A 69 4.97 6.85 -2.69
CA VAL A 69 5.86 7.43 -3.72
C VAL A 69 6.21 6.42 -4.82
N MET A 70 6.40 5.13 -4.49
CA MET A 70 7.10 4.24 -5.42
C MET A 70 6.45 2.87 -5.69
N ALA A 71 5.63 2.38 -4.77
CA ALA A 71 5.01 1.06 -4.91
C ALA A 71 3.57 1.10 -5.46
N GLU A 72 2.93 2.28 -5.51
CA GLU A 72 1.51 2.44 -5.88
C GLU A 72 0.59 1.55 -5.02
N MET A 73 1.02 1.29 -3.78
CA MET A 73 0.40 0.35 -2.86
C MET A 73 -0.27 1.11 -1.72
N ALA A 74 -1.59 1.04 -1.67
CA ALA A 74 -2.34 1.55 -0.54
C ALA A 74 -1.98 0.81 0.76
N PRO A 75 -2.06 1.46 1.93
CA PRO A 75 -1.86 0.82 3.23
C PRO A 75 -2.71 -0.45 3.40
N ILE A 76 -2.13 -1.49 3.99
CA ILE A 76 -2.79 -2.80 4.16
C ILE A 76 -4.15 -2.69 4.87
N ASP A 77 -4.25 -1.81 5.87
CA ASP A 77 -5.47 -1.58 6.65
C ASP A 77 -6.64 -1.17 5.72
N LEU A 78 -6.38 -0.28 4.76
CA LEU A 78 -7.38 0.23 3.82
C LEU A 78 -7.70 -0.80 2.74
N LEU A 79 -6.71 -1.60 2.32
CA LEU A 79 -6.93 -2.69 1.36
C LEU A 79 -7.84 -3.79 1.93
N ILE A 80 -7.71 -4.10 3.22
CA ILE A 80 -8.59 -5.06 3.90
C ILE A 80 -10.03 -4.52 3.91
N GLN A 81 -10.20 -3.24 4.21
CA GLN A 81 -11.52 -2.59 4.21
C GLN A 81 -12.15 -2.55 2.81
N GLU A 82 -11.38 -2.23 1.78
CA GLU A 82 -11.85 -2.26 0.38
C GLU A 82 -12.29 -3.67 -0.04
N ARG A 83 -11.57 -4.72 0.37
CA ARG A 83 -11.95 -6.12 0.08
C ARG A 83 -13.22 -6.54 0.82
N TYR A 84 -13.37 -6.09 2.06
CA TYR A 84 -14.57 -6.31 2.84
C TYR A 84 -15.79 -5.64 2.20
N ASP A 85 -15.67 -4.35 1.86
CA ASP A 85 -16.73 -3.57 1.22
C ASP A 85 -17.18 -4.20 -0.11
N ARG A 86 -16.23 -4.64 -0.95
CA ARG A 86 -16.52 -5.39 -2.19
C ARG A 86 -17.24 -6.71 -1.94
N TYR A 87 -16.82 -7.47 -0.93
CA TYR A 87 -17.46 -8.74 -0.59
C TYR A 87 -18.91 -8.54 -0.12
N HIS A 88 -19.18 -7.43 0.56
CA HIS A 88 -20.52 -7.04 1.00
C HIS A 88 -21.38 -6.36 -0.07
N GLY A 89 -20.95 -6.38 -1.34
CA GLY A 89 -21.74 -5.91 -2.47
C GLY A 89 -21.65 -4.41 -2.75
N MET A 90 -20.67 -3.69 -2.18
CA MET A 90 -20.40 -2.32 -2.64
C MET A 90 -19.87 -2.33 -4.07
N ASP A 91 -20.27 -1.33 -4.85
CA ASP A 91 -19.72 -1.13 -6.19
C ASP A 91 -18.20 -0.95 -6.15
N ASN A 92 -17.52 -1.54 -7.13
CA ASN A 92 -16.07 -1.56 -7.20
C ASN A 92 -15.47 -0.15 -7.28
N ASN A 93 -16.14 0.76 -8.00
CA ASN A 93 -15.67 2.14 -8.14
C ASN A 93 -15.86 2.91 -6.84
N LEU A 94 -17.01 2.74 -6.17
CA LEU A 94 -17.28 3.37 -4.87
C LEU A 94 -16.31 2.89 -3.78
N ALA A 95 -16.02 1.59 -3.72
CA ALA A 95 -15.02 1.06 -2.78
C ALA A 95 -13.63 1.64 -3.07
N ARG A 96 -13.29 1.83 -4.35
CA ARG A 96 -12.00 2.40 -4.77
C ARG A 96 -11.89 3.88 -4.43
N THR A 97 -12.93 4.68 -4.68
CA THR A 97 -12.92 6.11 -4.36
C THR A 97 -12.84 6.34 -2.85
N LYS A 98 -13.59 5.56 -2.06
CA LYS A 98 -13.52 5.56 -0.59
C LYS A 98 -12.11 5.24 -0.08
N LEU A 99 -11.47 4.20 -0.63
CA LEU A 99 -10.08 3.87 -0.28
C LEU A 99 -9.14 5.03 -0.61
N LEU A 100 -9.27 5.65 -1.80
CA LEU A 100 -8.41 6.75 -2.21
C LEU A 100 -8.59 7.97 -1.31
N GLN A 101 -9.81 8.30 -0.91
CA GLN A 101 -10.11 9.39 0.02
C GLN A 101 -9.48 9.15 1.39
N GLN A 102 -9.72 7.97 1.99
CA GLN A 102 -9.13 7.61 3.29
C GLN A 102 -7.60 7.57 3.23
N TRP A 103 -7.05 7.15 2.10
CA TRP A 103 -5.61 7.15 1.89
C TRP A 103 -5.05 8.58 1.81
N GLN A 104 -5.75 9.47 1.11
CA GLN A 104 -5.39 10.89 1.03
C GLN A 104 -5.43 11.57 2.42
N GLU A 105 -6.48 11.31 3.20
CA GLU A 105 -6.59 11.81 4.58
C GLU A 105 -5.43 11.31 5.45
N LYS A 106 -5.12 10.01 5.38
CA LYS A 106 -3.99 9.42 6.11
C LYS A 106 -2.65 9.99 5.66
N TRP A 107 -2.52 10.34 4.38
CA TRP A 107 -1.32 10.95 3.83
C TRP A 107 -1.13 12.41 4.28
N ASN A 108 -2.21 13.18 4.33
CA ASN A 108 -2.21 14.56 4.80
C ASN A 108 -1.93 14.66 6.30
N ASN A 109 -2.48 13.72 7.08
CA ASN A 109 -2.32 13.65 8.53
C ASN A 109 -1.07 12.88 8.98
N GLY A 110 -0.34 12.27 8.04
CA GLY A 110 0.87 11.50 8.32
C GLY A 110 1.99 12.38 8.90
N ILE A 111 2.61 11.90 9.98
CA ILE A 111 3.75 12.56 10.64
C ILE A 111 5.03 12.33 9.82
N TYR A 112 5.16 11.17 9.16
CA TYR A 112 6.34 10.80 8.40
C TYR A 112 6.18 11.09 6.91
N GLY A 113 7.28 11.40 6.23
CA GLY A 113 7.24 11.65 4.78
C GLY A 113 6.69 13.01 4.38
N ARG A 114 6.78 14.04 5.25
CA ARG A 114 6.33 15.41 4.93
C ARG A 114 7.02 16.00 3.71
N TRP A 115 8.32 15.73 3.52
CA TRP A 115 9.04 16.14 2.32
C TRP A 115 8.45 15.51 1.05
N THR A 116 8.12 14.23 1.11
CA THR A 116 7.48 13.53 -0.02
C THR A 116 6.04 13.98 -0.24
N ASN A 117 5.30 14.31 0.81
CA ASN A 117 3.95 14.89 0.69
C ASN A 117 4.01 16.26 -0.02
N ARG A 118 5.01 17.09 0.28
CA ARG A 118 5.22 18.37 -0.43
C ARG A 118 5.41 18.20 -1.94
N LEU A 119 6.07 17.11 -2.37
CA LEU A 119 6.30 16.82 -3.79
C LEU A 119 5.09 16.13 -4.44
N ILE A 120 4.37 15.29 -3.69
CA ILE A 120 3.22 14.53 -4.16
C ILE A 120 2.06 14.80 -3.20
N PRO A 121 1.34 15.91 -3.42
CA PRO A 121 0.19 16.25 -2.60
C PRO A 121 -0.98 15.33 -2.91
N ASP A 122 -1.27 15.08 -4.19
CA ASP A 122 -2.42 14.26 -4.60
C ASP A 122 -2.02 12.86 -5.05
N ILE A 123 -2.53 11.86 -4.34
CA ILE A 123 -2.23 10.45 -4.62
C ILE A 123 -2.91 9.99 -5.91
N GLN A 124 -4.14 10.47 -6.19
CA GLN A 124 -4.88 10.07 -7.40
C GLN A 124 -4.16 10.51 -8.68
N LEU A 125 -3.68 11.76 -8.73
CA LEU A 125 -2.90 12.26 -9.85
C LEU A 125 -1.61 11.47 -10.02
N TRP A 126 -0.95 11.13 -8.92
CA TRP A 126 0.27 10.34 -8.94
C TRP A 126 0.06 8.91 -9.49
N LEU A 127 -1.04 8.27 -9.13
CA LEU A 127 -1.38 6.93 -9.63
C LEU A 127 -1.76 6.93 -11.12
N ASN A 128 -2.42 7.99 -11.58
CA ASN A 128 -2.93 8.09 -12.95
C ASN A 128 -1.94 8.71 -13.94
N ARG A 129 -0.67 8.90 -13.55
CA ARG A 129 0.36 9.43 -14.44
C ARG A 129 0.52 8.51 -15.66
N GLN A 130 0.54 9.10 -16.85
CA GLN A 130 0.95 8.40 -18.06
C GLN A 130 2.49 8.37 -18.11
N TYR A 131 3.03 7.21 -18.49
CA TYR A 131 4.47 6.99 -18.67
C TYR A 131 4.92 7.38 -20.07
#